data_AF-V4U1D2-F1
#
_entry.id   AF-V4U1D2-F1
#
_cell.length_a   1.000
_cell.length_b   1.000
_cell.length_c   1.000
_cell.angle_alpha   90.00
_cell.angle_beta   90.00
_cell.angle_gamma   90.00
#
_symmetry.space_group_name_H-M   'P 1'
#
loop_
_entity.id
_entity.type
_entity.pdbx_description
1 polymer ?
#
loop_
_entity_poly.entity_id
_entity_poly.type
_entity_poly.pdbx_seq_one_letter_code
_entity_poly.pdbx_strand_id
1 'polypeptide(L)'
;PGCHNNTCNLLPENTINGISFFGGVSMDVASIQSTDGKNPGKVVSVPKLLFVCSDSFLLTDLAKGVTGMAGLGRTKISLPSLFSSAFSFKRKFAICLSSSTEANGAVFFGDGPYVMLPGVDVSKSLTYTPLILNPVTTATRTFTDLPSSDYFIEVKSIKINGHVIPMNTSLLSIDKKGFGGTKISTIRPYTVLESSIYEAFIEAFTKELAKVPRVKPVSPFGACFNSTHIGRTRAGPAVPQIDLVLQSSKAVWSIFGANSMVQVKRDVLCLGFVDGGVHPRTSIVIGGHQLEDNLLQFDLGTARLGFSSSLLFRQTTCSNFNFTFNA
;
A
#
# COMPACT_ATOMS: atom_id res chain seq x y z
N PRO A 1 18.17 -14.84 22.91
CA PRO A 1 19.06 -15.96 22.47
C PRO A 1 19.41 -15.79 20.99
N GLY A 2 20.66 -15.41 20.69
CA GLY A 2 21.11 -15.18 19.31
C GLY A 2 21.00 -16.47 18.50
N CYS A 3 20.35 -16.41 17.34
CA CYS A 3 20.02 -17.60 16.56
C CYS A 3 21.26 -18.38 16.10
N HIS A 4 22.43 -17.75 15.93
CA HIS A 4 23.69 -18.44 15.59
C HIS A 4 24.93 -17.62 16.01
N ASN A 5 26.07 -18.30 16.24
CA ASN A 5 27.38 -17.66 16.47
C ASN A 5 28.00 -17.20 15.13
N ASN A 6 28.68 -16.03 15.13
CA ASN A 6 29.40 -15.45 13.97
C ASN A 6 28.55 -15.15 12.72
N THR A 7 27.37 -14.54 12.87
CA THR A 7 26.54 -14.10 11.74
C THR A 7 26.76 -12.64 11.40
N CYS A 8 26.51 -12.26 10.13
CA CYS A 8 26.37 -10.87 9.75
C CYS A 8 25.16 -10.28 10.48
N ASN A 9 25.32 -9.11 11.10
CA ASN A 9 24.22 -8.39 11.72
C ASN A 9 23.61 -7.40 10.73
N LEU A 10 22.29 -7.37 10.67
CA LEU A 10 21.51 -6.31 10.04
C LEU A 10 20.74 -5.55 11.11
N LEU A 11 20.09 -4.46 10.70
CA LEU A 11 19.28 -3.63 11.57
C LEU A 11 17.81 -3.71 11.15
N PRO A 12 17.10 -4.81 11.48
CA PRO A 12 15.67 -4.88 11.25
C PRO A 12 14.96 -3.76 12.03
N GLU A 13 13.92 -3.23 11.41
CA GLU A 13 13.11 -2.16 11.95
C GLU A 13 11.67 -2.65 12.04
N ASN A 14 11.05 -2.45 13.21
CA ASN A 14 9.61 -2.43 13.31
C ASN A 14 9.12 -1.10 12.74
N THR A 15 8.65 -1.12 11.50
CA THR A 15 8.26 0.11 10.79
C THR A 15 6.93 0.71 11.30
N ILE A 16 6.21 0.02 12.20
CA ILE A 16 5.00 0.55 12.84
C ILE A 16 5.36 1.62 13.87
N ASN A 17 6.32 1.34 14.75
CA ASN A 17 6.73 2.25 15.84
C ASN A 17 8.16 2.81 15.68
N GLY A 18 8.91 2.40 14.65
CA GLY A 18 10.25 2.89 14.35
C GLY A 18 11.35 2.32 15.26
N ILE A 19 11.02 1.32 16.10
CA ILE A 19 12.03 0.67 16.93
C ILE A 19 12.89 -0.22 16.03
N SER A 20 14.21 -0.12 16.19
CA SER A 20 15.16 -0.89 15.40
C SER A 20 16.32 -1.36 16.27
N PHE A 21 16.73 -2.61 16.08
CA PHE A 21 17.77 -3.26 16.86
C PHE A 21 18.58 -4.22 15.99
N PHE A 22 19.75 -4.63 16.49
CA PHE A 22 20.57 -5.60 15.77
C PHE A 22 19.85 -6.95 15.66
N GLY A 23 20.02 -7.60 14.52
CA GLY A 23 19.53 -8.94 14.28
C GLY A 23 20.48 -9.73 13.42
N GLY A 24 20.64 -11.02 13.74
CA GLY A 24 21.52 -11.93 13.01
C GLY A 24 20.84 -12.42 11.73
N VAL A 25 21.54 -12.30 10.59
CA VAL A 25 21.11 -12.91 9.33
C VAL A 25 21.09 -14.42 9.49
N SER A 26 19.96 -15.03 9.15
CA SER A 26 19.71 -16.46 9.28
C SER A 26 19.14 -17.03 7.98
N MET A 27 19.21 -18.35 7.85
CA MET A 27 18.63 -19.10 6.73
C MET A 27 17.83 -20.28 7.27
N ASP A 28 16.64 -20.48 6.75
CA ASP A 28 15.81 -21.64 7.08
C ASP A 28 14.89 -21.97 5.89
N VAL A 29 14.15 -23.07 6.01
CA VAL A 29 13.15 -23.49 5.05
C VAL A 29 11.95 -22.57 5.12
N ALA A 30 11.59 -21.98 3.98
CA ALA A 30 10.33 -21.26 3.82
C ALA A 30 9.46 -21.97 2.79
N SER A 31 8.21 -22.24 3.13
CA SER A 31 7.24 -22.89 2.24
C SER A 31 6.09 -21.96 1.90
N ILE A 32 5.66 -21.96 0.65
CA ILE A 32 4.56 -21.14 0.14
C ILE A 32 3.74 -21.95 -0.87
N GLN A 33 2.46 -21.65 -0.99
CA GLN A 33 1.63 -22.24 -2.03
C GLN A 33 2.00 -21.68 -3.41
N SER A 34 2.23 -22.55 -4.39
CA SER A 34 2.23 -22.14 -5.80
C SER A 34 0.82 -21.74 -6.23
N THR A 35 0.69 -21.11 -7.40
CA THR A 35 -0.61 -20.71 -7.95
C THR A 35 -0.52 -20.63 -9.46
N ASP A 36 -1.61 -20.97 -10.14
CA ASP A 36 -1.80 -20.73 -11.59
C ASP A 36 -2.36 -19.33 -11.88
N GLY A 37 -2.53 -18.51 -10.83
CA GLY A 37 -3.15 -17.19 -10.88
C GLY A 37 -4.66 -17.18 -10.62
N LYS A 38 -5.29 -18.36 -10.51
CA LYS A 38 -6.72 -18.55 -10.22
C LYS A 38 -6.96 -19.30 -8.91
N ASN A 39 -6.15 -20.31 -8.64
CA ASN A 39 -6.26 -21.20 -7.48
C ASN A 39 -4.86 -21.52 -6.90
N PRO A 40 -4.75 -21.76 -5.58
CA PRO A 40 -3.57 -22.37 -5.00
C PRO A 40 -3.28 -23.74 -5.63
N GLY A 41 -2.02 -23.96 -5.99
CA GLY A 41 -1.45 -25.23 -6.39
C GLY A 41 -0.60 -25.83 -5.27
N LYS A 42 0.35 -26.70 -5.63
CA LYS A 42 1.21 -27.43 -4.69
C LYS A 42 2.07 -26.51 -3.83
N VAL A 43 2.34 -26.93 -2.60
CA VAL A 43 3.33 -26.26 -1.73
C VAL A 43 4.72 -26.42 -2.35
N VAL A 44 5.46 -25.32 -2.41
CA VAL A 44 6.87 -25.28 -2.82
C VAL A 44 7.72 -24.67 -1.71
N SER A 45 8.98 -25.07 -1.63
CA SER A 45 9.87 -24.66 -0.54
C SER A 45 11.19 -24.10 -1.04
N VAL A 46 11.70 -23.09 -0.35
CA VAL A 46 13.07 -22.57 -0.49
C VAL A 46 13.87 -23.03 0.73
N PRO A 47 14.82 -23.97 0.60
CA PRO A 47 15.50 -24.57 1.76
C PRO A 47 16.38 -23.61 2.56
N LYS A 48 16.83 -22.51 1.94
CA LYS A 48 17.76 -21.53 2.53
C LYS A 48 17.25 -20.12 2.26
N LEU A 49 16.01 -19.82 2.66
CA LEU A 49 15.48 -18.47 2.55
C LEU A 49 16.18 -17.57 3.58
N LEU A 50 16.75 -16.45 3.14
CA LEU A 50 17.38 -15.47 4.02
C LEU A 50 16.32 -14.66 4.78
N PHE A 51 16.52 -14.49 6.08
CA PHE A 51 15.75 -13.59 6.93
C PHE A 51 16.61 -13.08 8.09
N VAL A 52 16.04 -12.21 8.93
CA VAL A 52 16.76 -11.64 10.08
C VAL A 52 16.03 -12.00 11.36
N CYS A 53 16.75 -12.62 12.30
CA CYS A 53 16.27 -12.87 13.64
C CYS A 53 16.66 -11.71 14.54
N SER A 54 15.71 -11.18 15.31
CA SER A 54 15.97 -10.14 16.30
C SER A 54 15.11 -10.38 17.54
N ASP A 55 15.24 -9.51 18.53
CA ASP A 55 14.60 -9.65 19.82
C ASP A 55 13.09 -9.38 19.79
N SER A 56 12.37 -10.06 20.67
CA SER A 56 10.90 -10.03 20.73
C SER A 56 10.30 -8.65 21.00
N PHE A 57 11.05 -7.71 21.58
CA PHE A 57 10.55 -6.34 21.78
C PHE A 57 10.30 -5.60 20.47
N LEU A 58 10.91 -6.02 19.34
CA LEU A 58 10.57 -5.51 18.02
C LEU A 58 9.16 -5.92 17.58
N LEU A 59 8.46 -6.79 18.30
CA LEU A 59 7.07 -7.14 18.02
C LEU A 59 6.05 -6.18 18.68
N THR A 60 6.52 -5.21 19.47
CA THR A 60 5.66 -4.21 20.13
C THR A 60 4.79 -3.48 19.09
N ASP A 61 3.52 -3.25 19.42
CA ASP A 61 2.50 -2.61 18.56
C ASP A 61 2.13 -3.35 17.25
N LEU A 62 2.68 -4.54 17.00
CA LEU A 62 2.22 -5.38 15.89
C LEU A 62 0.91 -6.10 16.24
N ALA A 63 0.23 -6.62 15.21
CA ALA A 63 -1.01 -7.36 15.39
C ALA A 63 -0.82 -8.59 16.30
N LYS A 64 -1.84 -8.90 17.11
CA LYS A 64 -1.79 -10.03 18.05
C LYS A 64 -1.48 -11.34 17.32
N GLY A 65 -0.48 -12.07 17.83
CA GLY A 65 -0.11 -13.40 17.33
C GLY A 65 0.92 -13.42 16.20
N VAL A 66 1.36 -12.27 15.70
CA VAL A 66 2.44 -12.22 14.70
C VAL A 66 3.81 -12.38 15.36
N THR A 67 4.76 -12.95 14.61
CA THR A 67 6.13 -13.24 15.08
C THR A 67 7.20 -12.44 14.34
N GLY A 68 6.81 -11.52 13.45
CA GLY A 68 7.73 -10.69 12.68
C GLY A 68 7.03 -9.90 11.58
N MET A 69 7.82 -9.37 10.64
CA MET A 69 7.35 -8.58 9.51
C MET A 69 7.86 -9.15 8.18
N ALA A 70 6.97 -9.24 7.19
CA ALA A 70 7.31 -9.68 5.84
C ALA A 70 7.72 -8.47 4.98
N GLY A 71 9.02 -8.29 4.76
CA GLY A 71 9.55 -7.19 3.95
C GLY A 71 9.33 -7.40 2.45
N LEU A 72 8.52 -6.53 1.83
CA LEU A 72 8.26 -6.54 0.39
C LEU A 72 9.04 -5.47 -0.38
N GLY A 73 9.99 -4.78 0.24
CA GLY A 73 10.72 -3.67 -0.37
C GLY A 73 11.67 -4.06 -1.52
N ARG A 74 12.36 -3.06 -2.09
CA ARG A 74 13.23 -3.22 -3.28
C ARG A 74 14.65 -3.72 -2.99
N THR A 75 14.85 -4.46 -1.90
CA THR A 75 16.18 -4.98 -1.51
C THR A 75 16.46 -6.36 -2.12
N LYS A 76 17.72 -6.82 -2.08
CA LYS A 76 18.08 -8.16 -2.57
C LYS A 76 17.59 -9.31 -1.66
N ILE A 77 17.27 -9.01 -0.41
CA ILE A 77 16.84 -9.98 0.61
C ILE A 77 15.35 -9.84 0.97
N SER A 78 14.57 -9.08 0.20
CA SER A 78 13.13 -9.01 0.35
C SER A 78 12.45 -10.24 -0.26
N LEU A 79 11.23 -10.57 0.18
CA LEU A 79 10.50 -11.74 -0.33
C LEU A 79 10.34 -11.74 -1.86
N PRO A 80 9.98 -10.61 -2.53
CA PRO A 80 9.92 -10.59 -3.99
C PRO A 80 11.23 -10.95 -4.67
N SER A 81 12.37 -10.48 -4.16
CA SER A 81 13.70 -10.78 -4.71
C SER A 81 14.13 -12.23 -4.44
N LEU A 82 13.91 -12.72 -3.21
CA LEU A 82 14.30 -14.08 -2.82
C LEU A 82 13.48 -15.14 -3.55
N PHE A 83 12.15 -14.99 -3.60
CA PHE A 83 11.30 -15.98 -4.29
C PHE A 83 11.50 -15.97 -5.80
N SER A 84 11.62 -14.80 -6.43
CA SER A 84 11.88 -14.73 -7.88
C SER A 84 13.21 -15.38 -8.26
N SER A 85 14.25 -15.20 -7.45
CA SER A 85 15.53 -15.86 -7.64
C SER A 85 15.46 -17.38 -7.39
N ALA A 86 14.79 -17.81 -6.32
CA ALA A 86 14.74 -19.22 -5.93
C ALA A 86 13.91 -20.07 -6.91
N PHE A 87 12.81 -19.52 -7.43
CA PHE A 87 11.88 -20.20 -8.32
C PHE A 87 12.00 -19.78 -9.79
N SER A 88 13.01 -18.97 -10.14
CA SER A 88 13.35 -18.58 -11.52
C SER A 88 12.22 -17.90 -12.31
N PHE A 89 11.41 -17.06 -11.65
CA PHE A 89 10.38 -16.25 -12.32
C PHE A 89 10.76 -14.76 -12.36
N LYS A 90 10.05 -13.97 -13.18
CA LYS A 90 10.32 -12.52 -13.31
C LYS A 90 10.18 -11.81 -11.96
N ARG A 91 11.09 -10.91 -11.62
CA ARG A 91 11.04 -10.13 -10.36
C ARG A 91 9.86 -9.15 -10.33
N LYS A 92 8.67 -9.69 -10.10
CA LYS A 92 7.38 -9.01 -10.00
C LYS A 92 6.58 -9.64 -8.87
N PHE A 93 5.71 -8.85 -8.27
CA PHE A 93 4.70 -9.36 -7.35
C PHE A 93 3.47 -8.48 -7.44
N ALA A 94 2.33 -8.97 -6.98
CA ALA A 94 1.12 -8.18 -6.83
C ALA A 94 0.54 -8.30 -5.43
N ILE A 95 -0.06 -7.23 -4.94
CA ILE A 95 -0.87 -7.25 -3.72
C ILE A 95 -2.32 -6.92 -4.08
N CYS A 96 -3.24 -7.60 -3.41
CA CYS A 96 -4.66 -7.32 -3.44
C CYS A 96 -5.18 -7.44 -2.01
N LEU A 97 -5.29 -6.31 -1.31
CA LEU A 97 -5.69 -6.28 0.09
C LEU A 97 -7.21 -6.33 0.19
N SER A 98 -7.73 -7.22 1.03
CA SER A 98 -9.17 -7.32 1.31
C SER A 98 -9.60 -6.15 2.20
N SER A 99 -10.75 -5.54 1.91
CA SER A 99 -11.39 -4.57 2.81
C SER A 99 -12.10 -5.23 4.01
N SER A 100 -12.14 -6.57 4.05
CA SER A 100 -12.77 -7.36 5.11
C SER A 100 -11.72 -7.96 6.04
N THR A 101 -11.97 -7.87 7.34
CA THR A 101 -11.19 -8.56 8.38
C THR A 101 -11.55 -10.04 8.51
N GLU A 102 -12.62 -10.49 7.85
CA GLU A 102 -13.13 -11.86 7.92
C GLU A 102 -12.78 -12.68 6.68
N ALA A 103 -12.26 -12.04 5.63
CA ALA A 103 -11.90 -12.69 4.37
C ALA A 103 -10.50 -12.29 3.92
N ASN A 104 -9.74 -13.25 3.41
CA ASN A 104 -8.35 -13.08 3.02
C ASN A 104 -8.22 -12.26 1.73
N GLY A 105 -7.26 -11.32 1.70
CA GLY A 105 -6.69 -10.83 0.45
C GLY A 105 -5.56 -11.76 -0.04
N ALA A 106 -4.86 -11.37 -1.11
CA ALA A 106 -3.79 -12.18 -1.69
C ALA A 106 -2.53 -11.36 -2.01
N VAL A 107 -1.37 -11.99 -1.84
CA VAL A 107 -0.09 -11.53 -2.37
C VAL A 107 0.43 -12.58 -3.34
N PHE A 108 0.69 -12.17 -4.59
CA PHE A 108 1.17 -13.04 -5.66
C PHE A 108 2.64 -12.73 -5.91
N PHE A 109 3.52 -13.73 -5.83
CA PHE A 109 4.90 -13.57 -6.27
C PHE A 109 5.03 -14.16 -7.69
N GLY A 110 5.36 -13.30 -8.66
CA GLY A 110 5.36 -13.65 -10.08
C GLY A 110 4.50 -12.73 -10.94
N ASP A 111 4.41 -13.07 -12.23
CA ASP A 111 3.53 -12.39 -13.19
C ASP A 111 2.09 -12.93 -13.10
N GLY A 112 1.15 -12.25 -13.75
CA GLY A 112 -0.24 -12.70 -13.85
C GLY A 112 -0.40 -14.01 -14.64
N PRO A 113 -1.64 -14.53 -14.75
CA PRO A 113 -2.91 -13.83 -14.50
C PRO A 113 -3.24 -13.66 -13.01
N TYR A 114 -4.20 -12.77 -12.71
CA TYR A 114 -4.73 -12.57 -11.37
C TYR A 114 -6.25 -12.68 -11.43
N VAL A 115 -6.76 -13.91 -11.31
CA VAL A 115 -8.16 -14.24 -11.56
C VAL A 115 -8.94 -14.26 -10.26
N MET A 116 -9.91 -13.35 -10.15
CA MET A 116 -10.87 -13.30 -9.05
C MET A 116 -12.21 -13.90 -9.49
N LEU A 117 -12.96 -14.51 -8.57
CA LEU A 117 -14.31 -14.97 -8.86
C LEU A 117 -15.21 -13.80 -9.33
N PRO A 118 -16.09 -14.02 -10.32
CA PRO A 118 -16.44 -15.30 -10.96
C PRO A 118 -15.56 -15.71 -12.17
N GLY A 119 -14.39 -15.10 -12.38
CA GLY A 119 -13.52 -15.34 -13.53
C GLY A 119 -12.89 -14.07 -14.10
N VAL A 120 -12.82 -13.00 -13.31
CA VAL A 120 -12.30 -11.69 -13.68
C VAL A 120 -10.78 -11.71 -13.58
N ASP A 121 -10.10 -11.76 -14.72
CA ASP A 121 -8.64 -11.58 -14.77
C ASP A 121 -8.28 -10.09 -14.73
N VAL A 122 -7.85 -9.64 -13.55
CA VAL A 122 -7.53 -8.24 -13.28
C VAL A 122 -6.30 -7.77 -14.07
N SER A 123 -5.37 -8.69 -14.39
CA SER A 123 -4.11 -8.35 -15.08
C SER A 123 -4.31 -7.72 -16.47
N LYS A 124 -5.44 -8.02 -17.14
CA LYS A 124 -5.77 -7.55 -18.50
C LYS A 124 -6.13 -6.06 -18.61
N SER A 125 -6.09 -5.34 -17.49
CA SER A 125 -6.75 -4.04 -17.37
C SER A 125 -6.04 -3.11 -16.40
N LEU A 126 -4.76 -3.41 -16.15
CA LEU A 126 -3.89 -2.58 -15.35
C LEU A 126 -3.48 -1.34 -16.14
N THR A 127 -3.58 -0.20 -15.49
CA THR A 127 -2.91 1.02 -15.92
C THR A 127 -1.52 1.04 -15.30
N TYR A 128 -0.53 1.56 -16.03
CA TYR A 128 0.86 1.54 -15.59
C TYR A 128 1.41 2.95 -15.34
N THR A 129 2.29 3.05 -14.33
CA THR A 129 3.10 4.24 -14.04
C THR A 129 4.53 3.82 -13.67
N PRO A 130 5.56 4.64 -13.94
CA PRO A 130 6.92 4.34 -13.49
C PRO A 130 7.03 4.25 -11.96
N LEU A 131 7.83 3.29 -11.48
CA LEU A 131 8.30 3.25 -10.10
C LEU A 131 9.60 4.06 -10.01
N ILE A 132 9.54 5.21 -9.35
CA ILE A 132 10.70 6.08 -9.14
C ILE A 132 11.46 5.69 -7.87
N LEU A 133 12.69 6.19 -7.73
CA LEU A 133 13.57 5.91 -6.60
C LEU A 133 13.81 7.19 -5.81
N ASN A 134 13.60 7.15 -4.49
CA ASN A 134 14.09 8.20 -3.61
C ASN A 134 15.59 7.96 -3.36
N PRO A 135 16.48 8.92 -3.69
CA PRO A 135 17.92 8.75 -3.52
C PRO A 135 18.36 8.67 -2.06
N VAL A 136 17.50 9.07 -1.11
CA VAL A 136 17.78 9.03 0.33
C VAL A 136 16.87 8.01 1.00
N THR A 137 17.43 7.27 1.94
CA THR A 137 16.71 6.29 2.73
C THR A 137 15.55 6.90 3.52
N THR A 138 14.46 6.14 3.59
CA THR A 138 13.27 6.45 4.38
C THR A 138 13.20 5.63 5.68
N ALA A 139 14.14 4.70 5.90
CA ALA A 139 14.26 3.95 7.14
C ALA A 139 14.65 4.89 8.29
N THR A 140 14.18 4.60 9.51
CA THR A 140 14.46 5.47 10.67
C THR A 140 15.93 5.47 11.06
N ARG A 141 16.63 4.35 10.84
CA ARG A 141 18.06 4.20 11.11
C ARG A 141 18.75 3.49 9.97
N THR A 142 19.89 4.04 9.52
CA THR A 142 20.76 3.42 8.53
C THR A 142 22.22 3.66 8.88
N PHE A 143 23.10 2.79 8.37
CA PHE A 143 24.55 2.93 8.51
C PHE A 143 25.23 3.61 7.32
N THR A 144 24.48 3.84 6.23
CA THR A 144 25.01 4.28 4.95
C THR A 144 23.96 5.10 4.18
N ASP A 145 24.43 6.01 3.34
CA ASP A 145 23.61 6.78 2.39
C ASP A 145 23.09 5.87 1.27
N LEU A 146 22.08 5.07 1.59
CA LEU A 146 21.42 4.18 0.63
C LEU A 146 20.15 4.82 0.10
N PRO A 147 19.79 4.57 -1.17
CA PRO A 147 18.46 4.87 -1.68
C PRO A 147 17.38 4.15 -0.89
N SER A 148 16.18 4.73 -0.86
CA SER A 148 15.02 4.11 -0.20
C SER A 148 14.65 2.77 -0.83
N SER A 149 14.23 1.83 0.02
CA SER A 149 13.65 0.55 -0.38
C SER A 149 12.14 0.61 -0.62
N ASP A 150 11.50 1.76 -0.35
CA ASP A 150 10.07 2.00 -0.55
C ASP A 150 9.70 2.11 -2.03
N TYR A 151 8.40 2.02 -2.30
CA TYR A 151 7.82 2.18 -3.63
C TYR A 151 7.26 3.58 -3.82
N PHE A 152 7.92 4.36 -4.68
CA PHE A 152 7.46 5.69 -5.05
C PHE A 152 6.86 5.72 -6.45
N ILE A 153 5.85 6.57 -6.62
CA ILE A 153 5.23 6.91 -7.90
C ILE A 153 5.20 8.42 -8.07
N GLU A 154 5.14 8.89 -9.31
CA GLU A 154 5.13 10.32 -9.61
C GLU A 154 3.71 10.84 -9.77
N VAL A 155 3.13 11.37 -8.69
CA VAL A 155 1.88 12.12 -8.74
C VAL A 155 2.20 13.55 -9.21
N LYS A 156 1.48 14.03 -10.21
CA LYS A 156 1.63 15.39 -10.77
C LYS A 156 0.59 16.37 -10.29
N SER A 157 -0.62 15.89 -10.01
CA SER A 157 -1.70 16.69 -9.41
C SER A 157 -2.75 15.79 -8.78
N ILE A 158 -3.54 16.36 -7.89
CA ILE A 158 -4.72 15.72 -7.32
C ILE A 158 -5.96 16.46 -7.85
N LYS A 159 -6.97 15.71 -8.28
CA LYS A 159 -8.28 16.27 -8.61
C LYS A 159 -9.34 15.75 -7.67
N ILE A 160 -10.33 16.59 -7.38
CA ILE A 160 -11.54 16.20 -6.67
C ILE A 160 -12.72 16.59 -7.55
N ASN A 161 -13.57 15.60 -7.86
CA ASN A 161 -14.70 15.75 -8.79
C ASN A 161 -14.29 16.39 -10.14
N GLY A 162 -13.13 16.01 -10.67
CA GLY A 162 -12.57 16.53 -11.92
C GLY A 162 -11.80 17.86 -11.81
N HIS A 163 -11.89 18.57 -10.69
CA HIS A 163 -11.20 19.86 -10.48
C HIS A 163 -9.83 19.65 -9.82
N VAL A 164 -8.77 20.22 -10.41
CA VAL A 164 -7.43 20.20 -9.82
C VAL A 164 -7.43 21.04 -8.53
N ILE A 165 -6.93 20.46 -7.43
CA ILE A 165 -6.82 21.21 -6.18
C ILE A 165 -5.54 22.06 -6.19
N PRO A 166 -5.60 23.34 -5.79
CA PRO A 166 -4.43 24.21 -5.74
C PRO A 166 -3.50 23.78 -4.59
N MET A 167 -2.23 23.52 -4.90
CA MET A 167 -1.21 23.19 -3.90
C MET A 167 0.19 23.51 -4.42
N ASN A 168 1.19 23.49 -3.54
CA ASN A 168 2.58 23.57 -3.94
C ASN A 168 3.04 22.25 -4.60
N THR A 169 3.11 22.23 -5.92
CA THR A 169 3.48 21.03 -6.70
C THR A 169 4.93 20.58 -6.48
N SER A 170 5.81 21.42 -5.90
CA SER A 170 7.18 20.98 -5.61
C SER A 170 7.23 19.88 -4.56
N LEU A 171 6.24 19.83 -3.65
CA LEU A 171 6.09 18.77 -2.65
C LEU A 171 5.81 17.40 -3.28
N LEU A 172 5.24 17.37 -4.49
CA LEU A 172 4.93 16.12 -5.20
C LEU A 172 6.14 15.49 -5.87
N SER A 173 7.24 16.22 -6.01
CA SER A 173 8.50 15.74 -6.58
C SER A 173 9.48 15.40 -5.46
N ILE A 174 10.35 14.41 -5.70
CA ILE A 174 11.41 14.06 -4.74
C ILE A 174 12.61 14.95 -5.00
N ASP A 175 13.06 15.70 -3.99
CA ASP A 175 14.25 16.55 -4.08
C ASP A 175 15.56 15.76 -3.90
N LYS A 176 16.70 16.43 -4.07
CA LYS A 176 18.03 15.81 -3.92
C LYS A 176 18.33 15.33 -2.50
N LYS A 177 17.61 15.83 -1.50
CA LYS A 177 17.71 15.44 -0.09
C LYS A 177 16.67 14.37 0.29
N GLY A 178 15.91 13.88 -0.69
CA GLY A 178 14.89 12.86 -0.54
C GLY A 178 13.59 13.32 0.13
N PHE A 179 13.33 14.62 0.18
CA PHE A 179 12.05 15.16 0.64
C PHE A 179 11.04 15.21 -0.52
N GLY A 180 9.77 15.04 -0.18
CA GLY A 180 8.66 15.10 -1.14
C GLY A 180 8.28 13.75 -1.74
N GLY A 181 7.53 13.78 -2.83
CA GLY A 181 7.09 12.58 -3.56
C GLY A 181 5.89 11.88 -2.96
N THR A 182 5.47 10.80 -3.63
CA THR A 182 4.38 9.92 -3.21
C THR A 182 4.87 8.49 -3.08
N LYS A 183 4.69 7.88 -1.90
CA LYS A 183 5.00 6.46 -1.67
C LYS A 183 3.76 5.64 -1.31
N ILE A 184 3.87 4.33 -1.51
CA ILE A 184 2.85 3.34 -1.17
C ILE A 184 3.26 2.61 0.11
N SER A 185 2.32 2.44 1.03
CA SER A 185 2.58 1.85 2.35
C SER A 185 1.44 0.96 2.83
N THR A 186 1.79 -0.23 3.31
CA THR A 186 0.85 -1.16 3.96
C THR A 186 0.86 -1.06 5.49
N ILE A 187 1.71 -0.19 6.05
CA ILE A 187 1.87 0.01 7.50
C ILE A 187 1.17 1.27 8.01
N ARG A 188 0.78 2.16 7.11
CA ARG A 188 -0.10 3.29 7.41
C ARG A 188 -1.52 2.87 7.04
N PRO A 189 -2.48 2.84 7.98
CA PRO A 189 -3.84 2.41 7.68
C PRO A 189 -4.56 3.38 6.73
N TYR A 190 -4.25 4.68 6.83
CA TYR A 190 -4.86 5.73 6.03
C TYR A 190 -3.79 6.54 5.30
N THR A 191 -4.19 7.17 4.20
CA THR A 191 -3.29 8.03 3.45
C THR A 191 -2.90 9.24 4.30
N VAL A 192 -1.58 9.47 4.39
CA VAL A 192 -1.00 10.59 5.12
C VAL A 192 -0.60 11.67 4.12
N LEU A 193 -1.00 12.91 4.38
CA LEU A 193 -0.70 14.07 3.55
C LEU A 193 0.11 15.08 4.36
N GLU A 194 1.14 15.68 3.76
CA GLU A 194 1.79 16.88 4.31
C GLU A 194 0.76 17.97 4.59
N SER A 195 0.91 18.72 5.68
CA SER A 195 -0.14 19.61 6.21
C SER A 195 -0.73 20.58 5.18
N SER A 196 0.08 21.22 4.34
CA SER A 196 -0.45 22.14 3.32
C SER A 196 -1.25 21.43 2.23
N ILE A 197 -0.85 20.21 1.85
CA ILE A 197 -1.62 19.35 0.93
C ILE A 197 -2.90 18.88 1.61
N TYR A 198 -2.82 18.48 2.88
CA TYR A 198 -3.96 18.01 3.67
C TYR A 198 -5.05 19.09 3.79
N GLU A 199 -4.66 20.32 4.14
CA GLU A 199 -5.58 21.46 4.28
C GLU A 199 -6.31 21.75 2.96
N ALA A 200 -5.56 21.91 1.86
CA ALA A 200 -6.13 22.13 0.53
C ALA A 200 -7.04 20.98 0.07
N PHE A 201 -6.67 19.75 0.40
CA PHE A 201 -7.45 18.55 0.07
C PHE A 201 -8.77 18.49 0.85
N ILE A 202 -8.75 18.74 2.16
CA ILE A 202 -9.94 18.76 3.02
C ILE A 202 -10.89 19.88 2.61
N GLU A 203 -10.36 21.07 2.34
CA GLU A 203 -11.15 22.21 1.87
C GLU A 203 -11.86 21.88 0.55
N ALA A 204 -11.11 21.43 -0.46
CA ALA A 204 -11.67 21.08 -1.75
C ALA A 204 -12.70 19.95 -1.67
N PHE A 205 -12.46 18.91 -0.87
CA PHE A 205 -13.41 17.80 -0.70
C PHE A 205 -14.70 18.23 0.00
N THR A 206 -14.58 19.00 1.08
CA THR A 206 -15.75 19.46 1.85
C THR A 206 -16.61 20.45 1.06
N LYS A 207 -16.00 21.24 0.18
CA LYS A 207 -16.71 22.14 -0.75
C LYS A 207 -17.63 21.40 -1.71
N GLU A 208 -17.17 20.28 -2.28
CA GLU A 208 -17.97 19.43 -3.16
C GLU A 208 -19.14 18.73 -2.43
N LEU A 209 -19.05 18.62 -1.09
CA LEU A 209 -20.10 18.07 -0.22
C LEU A 209 -20.81 19.15 0.62
N ALA A 210 -20.85 20.41 0.18
CA ALA A 210 -21.40 21.52 0.97
C ALA A 210 -22.87 21.32 1.44
N LYS A 211 -23.65 20.49 0.73
CA LYS A 211 -25.04 20.17 1.07
C LYS A 211 -25.19 19.03 2.08
N VAL A 212 -24.10 18.30 2.38
CA VAL A 212 -24.10 17.20 3.35
C VAL A 212 -23.71 17.76 4.72
N PRO A 213 -24.54 17.57 5.77
CA PRO A 213 -24.22 18.06 7.10
C PRO A 213 -22.89 17.51 7.61
N ARG A 214 -21.95 18.39 7.96
CA ARG A 214 -20.73 18.01 8.68
C ARG A 214 -21.08 17.70 10.14
N VAL A 215 -20.37 16.75 10.71
CA VAL A 215 -20.43 16.42 12.14
C VAL A 215 -19.06 16.66 12.78
N LYS A 216 -19.01 16.61 14.12
CA LYS A 216 -17.74 16.73 14.85
C LYS A 216 -16.73 15.71 14.31
N PRO A 217 -15.50 16.13 13.94
CA PRO A 217 -14.45 15.22 13.51
C PRO A 217 -14.18 14.13 14.54
N VAL A 218 -13.89 12.92 14.06
CA VAL A 218 -13.55 11.76 14.88
C VAL A 218 -12.10 11.41 14.59
N SER A 219 -11.24 11.50 15.61
CA SER A 219 -9.81 11.20 15.48
C SER A 219 -9.60 9.82 14.82
N PRO A 220 -8.65 9.69 13.87
CA PRO A 220 -7.66 10.70 13.45
C PRO A 220 -8.11 11.64 12.32
N PHE A 221 -9.39 11.63 11.93
CA PHE A 221 -9.88 12.32 10.72
C PHE A 221 -10.33 13.75 11.02
N GLY A 222 -10.00 14.70 10.14
CA GLY A 222 -10.42 16.10 10.26
C GLY A 222 -11.74 16.47 9.57
N ALA A 223 -12.29 15.61 8.72
CA ALA A 223 -13.56 15.84 8.03
C ALA A 223 -14.50 14.64 8.16
N CYS A 224 -15.63 14.85 8.84
CA CYS A 224 -16.68 13.84 9.01
C CYS A 224 -18.06 14.41 8.68
N PHE A 225 -18.94 13.55 8.20
CA PHE A 225 -20.24 13.88 7.65
C PHE A 225 -21.32 12.97 8.22
N ASN A 226 -22.54 13.48 8.31
CA ASN A 226 -23.70 12.67 8.62
C ASN A 226 -24.00 11.74 7.44
N SER A 227 -23.82 10.43 7.63
CA SER A 227 -23.93 9.44 6.56
C SER A 227 -25.35 9.19 6.10
N THR A 228 -26.38 9.63 6.83
CA THR A 228 -27.79 9.49 6.41
C THR A 228 -28.13 10.35 5.19
N HIS A 229 -27.29 11.34 4.89
CA HIS A 229 -27.42 12.23 3.73
C HIS A 229 -26.55 11.82 2.53
N ILE A 230 -25.82 10.69 2.64
CA ILE A 230 -24.92 10.20 1.60
C ILE A 230 -25.51 8.92 1.00
N GLY A 231 -25.76 8.94 -0.30
CA GLY A 231 -26.23 7.77 -1.05
C GLY A 231 -25.20 6.64 -1.09
N ARG A 232 -25.60 5.48 -1.59
CA ARG A 232 -24.69 4.33 -1.82
C ARG A 232 -24.55 4.06 -3.31
N THR A 233 -23.34 3.72 -3.72
CA THR A 233 -23.01 3.27 -5.08
C THR A 233 -22.37 1.88 -5.00
N ARG A 234 -22.08 1.29 -6.16
CA ARG A 234 -21.31 0.04 -6.24
C ARG A 234 -19.92 0.15 -5.61
N ALA A 235 -19.30 1.33 -5.71
CA ALA A 235 -17.96 1.58 -5.18
C ALA A 235 -18.00 2.37 -3.86
N GLY A 236 -18.99 2.08 -3.01
CA GLY A 236 -19.14 2.68 -1.68
C GLY A 236 -19.99 3.96 -1.64
N PRO A 237 -19.85 4.78 -0.58
CA PRO A 237 -20.59 6.02 -0.42
C PRO A 237 -20.53 6.95 -1.64
N ALA A 238 -21.65 7.59 -1.99
CA ALA A 238 -21.76 8.53 -3.11
C ALA A 238 -21.13 9.88 -2.73
N VAL A 239 -19.80 9.93 -2.75
CA VAL A 239 -18.99 11.10 -2.45
C VAL A 239 -18.12 11.49 -3.65
N PRO A 240 -17.50 12.68 -3.67
CA PRO A 240 -16.62 13.11 -4.74
C PRO A 240 -15.51 12.10 -5.03
N GLN A 241 -15.31 11.80 -6.31
CA GLN A 241 -14.17 11.02 -6.78
C GLN A 241 -12.87 11.82 -6.57
N ILE A 242 -11.84 11.15 -6.09
CA ILE A 242 -10.49 11.70 -5.95
C ILE A 242 -9.60 11.04 -7.00
N ASP A 243 -8.86 11.83 -7.76
CA ASP A 243 -7.97 11.33 -8.81
C ASP A 243 -6.53 11.76 -8.55
N LEU A 244 -5.62 10.79 -8.46
CA LEU A 244 -4.18 11.02 -8.52
C LEU A 244 -3.76 10.99 -9.98
N VAL A 245 -3.45 12.14 -10.56
CA VAL A 245 -2.95 12.25 -11.93
C VAL A 245 -1.46 11.96 -11.93
N LEU A 246 -1.02 10.97 -12.69
CA LEU A 246 0.36 10.48 -12.71
C LEU A 246 1.13 11.10 -13.89
N GLN A 247 1.96 10.33 -14.58
CA GLN A 247 2.84 10.79 -15.66
C GLN A 247 2.12 11.33 -16.90
N SER A 248 0.82 11.06 -17.06
CA SER A 248 0.00 11.59 -18.15
C SER A 248 -1.47 11.69 -17.74
N SER A 249 -2.25 12.48 -18.49
CA SER A 249 -3.70 12.59 -18.27
C SER A 249 -4.48 11.28 -18.45
N LYS A 250 -3.87 10.27 -19.08
CA LYS A 250 -4.45 8.93 -19.26
C LYS A 250 -4.07 7.95 -18.14
N ALA A 251 -3.04 8.27 -17.36
CA ALA A 251 -2.60 7.47 -16.21
C ALA A 251 -3.12 8.12 -14.93
N VAL A 252 -4.34 7.76 -14.55
CA VAL A 252 -5.03 8.32 -13.39
C VAL A 252 -5.40 7.18 -12.44
N TRP A 253 -4.99 7.31 -11.18
CA TRP A 253 -5.48 6.42 -10.12
C TRP A 253 -6.67 7.09 -9.44
N SER A 254 -7.85 6.55 -9.68
CA SER A 254 -9.10 7.01 -9.07
C SER A 254 -9.39 6.30 -7.74
N ILE A 255 -9.72 7.09 -6.73
CA ILE A 255 -10.12 6.70 -5.38
C ILE A 255 -11.60 7.06 -5.22
N PHE A 256 -12.42 6.05 -4.96
CA PHE A 256 -13.88 6.17 -4.82
C PHE A 256 -14.31 6.07 -3.37
N GLY A 257 -15.61 6.26 -3.10
CA GLY A 257 -16.18 6.28 -1.76
C GLY A 257 -15.74 5.14 -0.84
N ALA A 258 -15.64 3.91 -1.36
CA ALA A 258 -15.18 2.74 -0.61
C ALA A 258 -13.74 2.89 -0.08
N ASN A 259 -12.88 3.57 -0.84
CA ASN A 259 -11.47 3.79 -0.52
C ASN A 259 -11.18 5.21 0.01
N SER A 260 -12.13 6.14 -0.06
CA SER A 260 -11.98 7.51 0.47
C SER A 260 -12.69 7.71 1.80
N MET A 261 -13.80 7.02 2.07
CA MET A 261 -14.60 7.21 3.28
C MET A 261 -14.45 6.05 4.25
N VAL A 262 -14.45 6.37 5.54
CA VAL A 262 -14.34 5.43 6.66
C VAL A 262 -15.60 5.55 7.51
N GLN A 263 -16.31 4.44 7.71
CA GLN A 263 -17.46 4.41 8.61
C GLN A 263 -16.99 4.25 10.05
N VAL A 264 -17.03 5.34 10.81
CA VAL A 264 -16.54 5.37 12.20
C VAL A 264 -17.65 5.12 13.23
N LYS A 265 -18.90 5.40 12.85
CA LYS A 265 -20.12 5.11 13.62
C LYS A 265 -21.26 4.81 12.65
N ARG A 266 -22.40 4.33 13.17
CA ARG A 266 -23.59 4.02 12.35
C ARG A 266 -23.96 5.15 11.38
N ASP A 267 -24.01 6.38 11.91
CA ASP A 267 -24.49 7.56 11.19
C ASP A 267 -23.36 8.57 10.87
N VAL A 268 -22.09 8.13 10.91
CA VAL A 268 -20.92 9.01 10.67
C VAL A 268 -19.92 8.36 9.71
N LEU A 269 -19.66 9.06 8.60
CA LEU A 269 -18.57 8.76 7.65
C LEU A 269 -17.51 9.85 7.72
N CYS A 270 -16.24 9.47 7.80
CA CYS A 270 -15.11 10.38 7.78
C CYS A 270 -14.25 10.20 6.54
N LEU A 271 -13.63 11.28 6.06
CA LEU A 271 -12.65 11.22 4.97
C LEU A 271 -11.37 10.57 5.50
N GLY A 272 -11.00 9.42 4.92
CA GLY A 272 -9.93 8.52 5.35
C GLY A 272 -8.52 8.99 4.99
N PHE A 273 -8.24 10.27 5.25
CA PHE A 273 -6.96 10.94 5.02
C PHE A 273 -6.58 11.66 6.32
N VAL A 274 -5.29 11.66 6.64
CA VAL A 274 -4.77 12.22 7.90
C VAL A 274 -3.65 13.21 7.66
N ASP A 275 -3.55 14.20 8.53
CA ASP A 275 -2.47 15.19 8.53
C ASP A 275 -1.17 14.53 9.02
N GLY A 276 -0.13 14.60 8.19
CA GLY A 276 1.21 14.08 8.45
C GLY A 276 2.13 15.06 9.17
N GLY A 277 1.67 16.28 9.42
CA GLY A 277 2.47 17.37 9.96
C GLY A 277 3.28 18.10 8.89
N VAL A 278 3.98 19.14 9.35
CA VAL A 278 4.81 20.01 8.52
C VAL A 278 6.15 19.32 8.24
N HIS A 279 6.61 19.39 6.99
CA HIS A 279 7.93 18.86 6.58
C HIS A 279 8.16 17.35 6.82
N PRO A 280 7.21 16.45 6.51
CA PRO A 280 7.49 15.02 6.53
C PRO A 280 8.51 14.66 5.45
N ARG A 281 9.26 13.56 5.65
CA ARG A 281 10.19 13.04 4.63
C ARG A 281 9.48 12.80 3.28
N THR A 282 8.25 12.30 3.30
CA THR A 282 7.46 12.05 2.09
C THR A 282 6.14 12.78 2.19
N SER A 283 5.78 13.53 1.15
CA SER A 283 4.60 14.41 1.19
C SER A 283 3.27 13.67 1.08
N ILE A 284 3.23 12.54 0.36
CA ILE A 284 2.03 11.71 0.26
C ILE A 284 2.42 10.25 0.54
N VAL A 285 1.79 9.64 1.54
CA VAL A 285 1.93 8.21 1.83
C VAL A 285 0.59 7.55 1.64
N ILE A 286 0.40 6.85 0.52
CA ILE A 286 -0.85 6.11 0.23
C ILE A 286 -0.92 4.91 1.18
N GLY A 287 -1.94 4.88 2.02
CA GLY A 287 -2.13 3.89 3.09
C GLY A 287 -3.09 2.75 2.74
N GLY A 288 -3.18 1.76 3.63
CA GLY A 288 -3.92 0.50 3.47
C GLY A 288 -5.36 0.65 2.99
N HIS A 289 -6.16 1.52 3.61
CA HIS A 289 -7.57 1.77 3.24
C HIS A 289 -7.74 2.18 1.77
N GLN A 290 -6.76 2.90 1.22
CA GLN A 290 -6.75 3.30 -0.19
C GLN A 290 -6.25 2.19 -1.13
N LEU A 291 -5.60 1.15 -0.60
CA LEU A 291 -5.10 -0.01 -1.34
C LEU A 291 -6.09 -1.18 -1.33
N GLU A 292 -7.03 -1.21 -0.38
CA GLU A 292 -8.06 -2.23 -0.28
C GLU A 292 -8.90 -2.33 -1.56
N ASP A 293 -9.20 -3.55 -2.00
CA ASP A 293 -9.92 -3.85 -3.25
C ASP A 293 -9.33 -3.18 -4.50
N ASN A 294 -8.02 -2.93 -4.49
CA ASN A 294 -7.23 -2.55 -5.64
C ASN A 294 -6.12 -3.59 -5.82
N LEU A 295 -5.90 -4.03 -7.06
CA LEU A 295 -4.73 -4.84 -7.38
C LEU A 295 -3.58 -3.93 -7.80
N LEU A 296 -2.45 -4.08 -7.13
CA LEU A 296 -1.20 -3.38 -7.43
C LEU A 296 -0.14 -4.41 -7.84
N GLN A 297 0.35 -4.34 -9.08
CA GLN A 297 1.45 -5.14 -9.60
C GLN A 297 2.75 -4.34 -9.60
N PHE A 298 3.69 -4.73 -8.75
CA PHE A 298 5.03 -4.15 -8.68
C PHE A 298 5.97 -4.92 -9.62
N ASP A 299 6.26 -4.35 -10.78
CA ASP A 299 7.18 -4.91 -11.77
C ASP A 299 8.59 -4.33 -11.56
N LEU A 300 9.38 -5.02 -10.73
CA LEU A 300 10.71 -4.56 -10.33
C LEU A 300 11.77 -4.79 -11.41
N GLY A 301 11.46 -5.58 -12.44
CA GLY A 301 12.33 -5.81 -13.60
C GLY A 301 12.26 -4.67 -14.60
N THR A 302 11.08 -4.06 -14.78
CA THR A 302 10.87 -2.92 -15.68
C THR A 302 10.60 -1.60 -14.97
N ALA A 303 10.74 -1.57 -13.64
CA ALA A 303 10.55 -0.41 -12.78
C ALA A 303 9.22 0.33 -13.02
N ARG A 304 8.11 -0.41 -12.97
CA ARG A 304 6.75 0.14 -13.11
C ARG A 304 5.77 -0.49 -12.14
N LEU A 305 4.73 0.26 -11.81
CA LEU A 305 3.58 -0.17 -11.04
C LEU A 305 2.39 -0.29 -11.97
N GLY A 306 1.78 -1.47 -12.04
CA GLY A 306 0.45 -1.67 -12.58
C GLY A 306 -0.60 -1.51 -11.48
N PHE A 307 -1.70 -0.82 -11.74
CA PHE A 307 -2.81 -0.68 -10.80
C PHE A 307 -4.16 -0.82 -11.50
N SER A 308 -5.14 -1.40 -10.83
CA SER A 308 -6.48 -1.66 -11.40
C SER A 308 -7.50 -0.56 -11.18
N SER A 309 -7.24 0.35 -10.22
CA SER A 309 -8.27 1.07 -9.45
C SER A 309 -9.27 0.09 -8.80
N SER A 310 -10.36 0.60 -8.19
CA SER A 310 -11.27 -0.23 -7.40
C SER A 310 -11.87 -1.38 -8.22
N LEU A 311 -11.70 -2.60 -7.72
CA LEU A 311 -12.24 -3.83 -8.29
C LEU A 311 -13.76 -3.90 -8.20
N LEU A 312 -14.38 -3.11 -7.31
CA LEU A 312 -15.83 -3.10 -7.09
C LEU A 312 -16.61 -2.79 -8.36
N PHE A 313 -16.08 -1.92 -9.25
CA PHE A 313 -16.72 -1.64 -10.54
C PHE A 313 -16.77 -2.86 -11.47
N ARG A 314 -15.84 -3.80 -11.29
CA ARG A 314 -15.71 -5.05 -12.04
C ARG A 314 -16.46 -6.21 -11.39
N GLN A 315 -17.29 -5.92 -10.38
CA GLN A 315 -18.10 -6.92 -9.68
C GLN A 315 -17.24 -8.00 -9.00
N THR A 316 -16.07 -7.60 -8.49
CA THR A 316 -15.20 -8.46 -7.70
C THR A 316 -14.50 -7.67 -6.60
N THR A 317 -13.92 -8.35 -5.62
CA THR A 317 -13.08 -7.80 -4.56
C THR A 317 -11.73 -8.51 -4.55
N CYS A 318 -10.80 -8.07 -3.71
CA CYS A 318 -9.58 -8.83 -3.45
C CYS A 318 -9.85 -10.13 -2.67
N SER A 319 -10.96 -10.20 -1.94
CA SER A 319 -11.38 -11.40 -1.21
C SER A 319 -11.94 -12.51 -2.09
N ASN A 320 -12.19 -12.21 -3.37
CA ASN A 320 -12.74 -13.17 -4.33
C ASN A 320 -11.67 -14.06 -4.99
N PHE A 321 -10.40 -14.00 -4.56
CA PHE A 321 -9.43 -15.00 -4.98
C PHE A 321 -9.85 -16.38 -4.46
N ASN A 322 -9.88 -17.39 -5.33
CA ASN A 322 -10.36 -18.71 -4.94
C ASN A 322 -9.24 -19.50 -4.24
N PHE A 323 -9.24 -19.49 -2.91
CA PHE A 323 -8.26 -20.23 -2.10
C PHE A 323 -8.49 -21.76 -2.05
N THR A 324 -9.47 -22.29 -2.80
CA THR A 324 -9.66 -23.74 -2.90
C THR A 324 -8.50 -24.35 -3.67
N PHE A 325 -7.81 -25.32 -3.04
CA PHE A 325 -6.70 -26.05 -3.65
C PHE A 325 -7.16 -26.82 -4.88
N ASN A 326 -6.41 -26.68 -5.98
CA ASN A 326 -6.59 -27.49 -7.17
C ASN A 326 -5.36 -28.42 -7.32
N ALA A 327 -5.62 -29.73 -7.38
CA ALA A 327 -4.59 -30.77 -7.28
C ALA A 327 -3.75 -30.92 -8.56
#